data_AF-A0A4Y9QXV8-F1
#
_entry.id   AF-A0A4Y9QXV8-F1
#
_cell.length_a   1.000
_cell.length_b   1.000
_cell.length_c   1.000
_cell.angle_alpha   90.00
_cell.angle_beta   90.00
_cell.angle_gamma   90.00
#
_symmetry.space_group_name_H-M   'P 1'
#
loop_
_entity.id
_entity.type
_entity.pdbx_description
1 polymer ?
#
loop_
_entity_poly.entity_id
_entity_poly.type
_entity_poly.pdbx_seq_one_letter_code
_entity_poly.pdbx_strand_id
1 'polypeptide(L)'
;MTVERIRVLIVYPFAPHYRRGIFDALQADERLDVEFASDPIGRGGIAVIPSAEFGIHHAAPVRSIGSLKWQSRVLGLVGRRRYDAVVFLGDASYVTTWLSACVARARSQAVLFWTIGWHRPERGLKRALRLIFYRFANVLLLYGEMARSIGINMGYPPPTDGRHWE
;
A
#
# COMPACT_ATOMS: atom_id res chain seq x y z
N MET A 1 16.12 9.55 -26.36
CA MET A 1 14.77 8.95 -26.19
C MET A 1 14.51 8.92 -24.70
N THR A 2 13.63 9.78 -24.18
CA THR A 2 13.21 9.73 -22.77
C THR A 2 12.33 8.50 -22.59
N VAL A 3 12.83 7.50 -21.84
CA VAL A 3 12.02 6.37 -21.40
C VAL A 3 10.94 6.91 -20.48
N GLU A 4 9.67 6.66 -20.80
CA GLU A 4 8.56 7.06 -19.95
C GLU A 4 8.64 6.26 -18.64
N ARG A 5 8.81 6.96 -17.52
CA ARG A 5 8.97 6.36 -16.18
C ARG A 5 7.61 6.01 -15.59
N ILE A 6 7.53 4.88 -14.91
CA ILE A 6 6.31 4.43 -14.23
C ILE A 6 6.12 5.28 -12.97
N ARG A 7 5.02 6.03 -12.92
CA ARG A 7 4.70 6.93 -11.80
C ARG A 7 4.00 6.15 -10.70
N VAL A 8 4.65 6.07 -9.54
CA VAL A 8 4.20 5.24 -8.42
C VAL A 8 4.00 6.09 -7.17
N LEU A 9 2.83 6.02 -6.56
CA LEU A 9 2.59 6.57 -5.22
C LEU A 9 2.72 5.46 -4.18
N ILE A 10 3.64 5.62 -3.23
CA ILE A 10 3.84 4.70 -2.11
C ILE A 10 3.25 5.31 -0.84
N VAL A 11 2.23 4.64 -0.30
CA VAL A 11 1.46 5.10 0.85
C VAL A 11 1.76 4.27 2.08
N TYR A 12 2.23 4.95 3.13
CA TYR A 12 2.50 4.37 4.43
C TYR A 12 1.79 5.12 5.57
N PRO A 13 1.51 4.45 6.70
CA PRO A 13 1.15 5.10 7.95
C PRO A 13 2.13 6.20 8.34
N PHE A 14 3.41 5.85 8.38
CA PHE A 14 4.59 6.68 8.63
C PHE A 14 5.75 5.97 7.93
N ALA A 15 6.86 6.66 7.65
CA ALA A 15 8.01 6.06 6.96
C ALA A 15 9.03 5.49 7.96
N PRO A 16 9.01 4.18 8.28
CA PRO A 16 9.92 3.63 9.28
C PRO A 16 11.37 3.56 8.79
N HIS A 17 12.32 3.91 9.65
CA HIS A 17 13.76 3.86 9.34
C HIS A 17 14.24 2.48 8.88
N TYR A 18 13.67 1.39 9.42
CA TYR A 18 14.05 0.03 9.02
C TYR A 18 13.68 -0.31 7.56
N ARG A 19 12.79 0.45 6.90
CA ARG A 19 12.48 0.27 5.47
C ARG A 19 13.30 1.18 4.55
N ARG A 20 14.22 1.96 5.10
CA ARG A 20 15.08 2.89 4.36
C ARG A 20 15.70 2.25 3.12
N GLY A 21 16.41 1.13 3.27
CA GLY A 21 17.09 0.49 2.13
C GLY A 21 16.15 0.10 0.97
N ILE A 22 14.91 -0.26 1.28
CA ILE A 22 13.88 -0.54 0.27
C ILE A 22 13.43 0.74 -0.41
N PHE A 23 13.18 1.81 0.36
CA PHE A 23 12.77 3.10 -0.20
C PHE A 23 13.87 3.73 -1.04
N ASP A 24 15.12 3.61 -0.62
CA ASP A 24 16.29 4.08 -1.37
C ASP A 24 16.42 3.31 -2.70
N ALA A 25 16.28 1.98 -2.67
CA ALA A 25 16.29 1.16 -3.88
C ALA A 25 15.16 1.54 -4.87
N LEU A 26 13.95 1.81 -4.37
CA LEU A 26 12.83 2.24 -5.20
C LEU A 26 13.04 3.63 -5.81
N GLN A 27 13.67 4.55 -5.07
CA GLN A 27 13.97 5.90 -5.55
C GLN A 27 15.13 5.93 -6.55
N ALA A 28 16.08 5.00 -6.41
CA ALA A 28 17.23 4.89 -7.30
C ALA A 28 16.91 4.17 -8.63
N ASP A 29 15.77 3.49 -8.73
CA ASP A 29 15.37 2.80 -9.97
C ASP A 29 14.94 3.81 -11.03
N GLU A 30 15.74 3.96 -12.09
CA GLU A 30 15.50 4.92 -13.18
C GLU A 30 14.19 4.65 -13.95
N ARG A 31 13.62 3.46 -13.83
CA ARG A 31 12.33 3.11 -14.46
C ARG A 31 11.14 3.67 -13.69
N LEU A 32 11.34 4.09 -12.43
CA LEU A 32 10.30 4.54 -11.53
C LEU A 32 10.39 6.05 -11.29
N ASP A 33 9.22 6.68 -11.22
CA ASP A 33 9.03 8.03 -10.68
C ASP A 33 8.22 7.90 -9.39
N VAL A 34 8.92 7.79 -8.26
CA VAL A 34 8.32 7.42 -6.98
C VAL A 34 7.99 8.66 -6.14
N GLU A 35 6.73 8.77 -5.76
CA GLU A 35 6.26 9.72 -4.74
C GLU A 35 5.88 8.96 -3.46
N PHE A 36 6.22 9.51 -2.29
CA PHE A 36 5.86 8.93 -1.00
C PHE A 36 4.76 9.75 -0.32
N ALA A 37 3.82 9.09 0.34
CA ALA A 37 2.85 9.73 1.21
C ALA A 37 2.80 9.03 2.57
N SER A 38 3.15 9.73 3.63
CA SER A 38 3.12 9.19 4.98
C SER A 38 2.95 10.25 6.05
N ASP A 39 2.56 9.85 7.25
CA ASP A 39 2.68 10.74 8.41
C ASP A 39 4.17 11.04 8.65
N PRO A 40 4.57 12.33 8.73
CA PRO A 40 5.94 12.68 9.11
C PRO A 40 6.23 12.36 10.58
N ILE A 41 5.19 12.13 11.39
CA ILE A 41 5.32 11.77 12.80
C ILE A 41 5.19 10.25 12.97
N GLY A 42 6.16 9.67 13.67
CA GLY A 42 6.19 8.25 13.96
C GLY A 42 5.17 7.82 15.00
N ARG A 43 5.02 6.51 15.17
CA ARG A 43 4.23 5.93 16.25
C ARG A 43 4.99 4.78 16.90
N GLY A 44 4.79 4.62 18.22
CA GLY A 44 5.34 3.50 18.98
C GLY A 44 6.86 3.51 19.12
N GLY A 45 7.49 4.69 19.17
CA GLY A 45 8.95 4.83 19.36
C GLY A 45 9.79 4.43 18.15
N ILE A 46 9.17 4.12 17.01
CA ILE A 46 9.89 3.75 15.79
C ILE A 46 10.44 5.02 15.14
N ALA A 47 11.75 5.03 14.88
CA ALA A 47 12.42 6.11 14.14
C ALA A 47 11.79 6.28 12.74
N VAL A 48 11.54 7.52 12.37
CA VAL A 48 10.94 7.88 11.07
C VAL A 48 12.02 8.45 10.17
N ILE A 49 11.93 8.13 8.89
CA ILE A 49 12.76 8.73 7.85
C ILE A 49 12.27 10.17 7.63
N PRO A 50 13.12 11.19 7.84
CA PRO A 50 12.82 12.58 7.51
C PRO A 50 12.29 12.75 6.08
N SER A 51 11.29 13.62 5.92
CA SER A 51 10.71 13.95 4.61
C SER A 51 11.73 14.43 3.57
N ALA A 52 12.81 15.08 4.02
CA ALA A 52 13.87 15.60 3.17
C ALA A 52 14.73 14.51 2.50
N GLU A 53 14.64 13.26 2.96
CA GLU A 53 15.37 12.13 2.38
C GLU A 53 14.60 11.45 1.23
N PHE A 54 13.38 11.90 0.95
CA PHE A 54 12.61 11.45 -0.19
C PHE A 54 12.68 12.49 -1.32
N GLY A 55 12.76 12.03 -2.57
CA GLY A 55 12.70 12.91 -3.74
C GLY A 55 11.40 13.72 -3.77
N ILE A 56 10.25 13.04 -3.60
CA ILE A 56 8.95 13.68 -3.41
C ILE A 56 8.24 13.04 -2.22
N HIS A 57 8.01 13.83 -1.15
CA HIS A 57 7.21 13.42 0.01
C HIS A 57 5.97 14.29 0.20
N HIS A 58 4.83 13.64 0.34
CA HIS A 58 3.58 14.25 0.73
C HIS A 58 3.28 13.94 2.19
N ALA A 59 3.38 14.95 3.05
CA ALA A 59 2.97 14.81 4.44
C ALA A 59 1.49 14.43 4.51
N ALA A 60 1.19 13.24 5.01
CA ALA A 60 -0.16 12.68 5.09
C ALA A 60 -0.47 12.21 6.53
N PRO A 61 -0.83 13.16 7.44
CA PRO A 61 -1.07 12.84 8.84
C PRO A 61 -2.20 11.82 9.03
N VAL A 62 -2.02 10.89 9.96
CA VAL A 62 -3.00 9.87 10.30
C VAL A 62 -3.79 10.31 11.53
N ARG A 63 -5.12 10.41 11.37
CA ARG A 63 -6.07 10.57 12.47
C ARG A 63 -6.67 9.21 12.84
N SER A 64 -7.03 9.03 14.11
CA SER A 64 -7.62 7.77 14.58
C SER A 64 -8.89 8.07 15.37
N ILE A 65 -9.96 7.32 15.09
CA ILE A 65 -11.23 7.35 15.83
C ILE A 65 -11.54 5.91 16.21
N GLY A 66 -11.30 5.56 17.48
CA GLY A 66 -11.32 4.17 17.93
C GLY A 66 -10.29 3.32 17.17
N SER A 67 -10.73 2.21 16.60
CA SER A 67 -9.90 1.31 15.78
C SER A 67 -9.72 1.76 14.33
N LEU A 68 -10.46 2.78 13.89
CA LEU A 68 -10.44 3.25 12.51
C LEU A 68 -9.39 4.35 12.33
N LYS A 69 -8.67 4.27 11.22
CA LYS A 69 -7.61 5.21 10.85
C LYS A 69 -7.99 5.96 9.59
N TRP A 70 -7.64 7.24 9.57
CA TRP A 70 -8.02 8.19 8.54
C TRP A 70 -6.83 9.03 8.08
N GLN A 71 -6.47 8.92 6.80
CA GLN A 71 -5.34 9.61 6.19
C GLN A 71 -5.81 10.42 4.97
N SER A 72 -6.57 11.50 5.21
CA SER A 72 -7.35 12.23 4.18
C SER A 72 -6.53 12.73 2.98
N ARG A 73 -5.27 13.11 3.21
CA ARG A 73 -4.41 13.65 2.13
C ARG A 73 -4.12 12.60 1.06
N VAL A 74 -4.07 11.32 1.41
CA VAL A 74 -3.89 10.22 0.44
C VAL A 74 -5.07 10.17 -0.54
N LEU A 75 -6.30 10.28 -0.03
CA LEU A 75 -7.48 10.29 -0.88
C LEU A 75 -7.47 11.48 -1.85
N GLY A 76 -7.04 12.65 -1.37
CA GLY A 76 -6.86 13.83 -2.21
C GLY A 76 -5.78 13.66 -3.29
N LEU A 77 -4.65 13.03 -2.95
CA LEU A 77 -3.57 12.76 -3.91
C LEU A 77 -4.03 11.81 -5.00
N VAL A 78 -4.62 10.67 -4.63
CA VAL A 78 -5.11 9.66 -5.57
C VAL A 78 -6.22 10.23 -6.48
N GLY A 79 -7.11 11.06 -5.94
CA GLY A 79 -8.18 11.67 -6.72
C GLY A 79 -7.73 12.77 -7.68
N ARG A 80 -6.68 13.54 -7.34
CA ARG A 80 -6.24 14.72 -8.12
C ARG A 80 -5.10 14.42 -9.07
N ARG A 81 -4.19 13.52 -8.70
CA ARG A 81 -3.05 13.13 -9.54
C ARG A 81 -3.38 11.87 -10.33
N ARG A 82 -2.58 11.60 -11.37
CA ARG A 82 -2.58 10.32 -12.09
C ARG A 82 -1.24 9.64 -11.84
N TYR A 83 -1.34 8.39 -11.41
CA TYR A 83 -0.25 7.45 -11.15
C TYR A 83 -0.57 6.18 -11.92
N ASP A 84 0.44 5.53 -12.45
CA ASP A 84 0.31 4.21 -13.07
C ASP A 84 0.00 3.16 -12.01
N ALA A 85 0.60 3.31 -10.83
CA ALA A 85 0.38 2.45 -9.68
C ALA A 85 0.30 3.22 -8.34
N VAL A 86 -0.53 2.73 -7.43
CA VAL A 86 -0.59 3.17 -6.03
C VAL A 86 -0.38 1.97 -5.12
N VAL A 87 0.68 2.02 -4.34
CA VAL A 87 1.06 0.98 -3.38
C VAL A 87 0.61 1.40 -1.99
N PHE A 88 -0.33 0.67 -1.40
CA PHE A 88 -0.77 0.91 -0.03
C PHE A 88 -0.19 -0.15 0.91
N LEU A 89 0.19 0.25 2.13
CA LEU A 89 0.31 -0.74 3.20
C LEU A 89 -1.07 -1.35 3.49
N GLY A 90 -1.22 -2.65 3.27
CA GLY A 90 -2.49 -3.38 3.31
C GLY A 90 -3.04 -3.60 4.73
N ASP A 91 -3.36 -2.52 5.43
CA ASP A 91 -4.02 -2.50 6.73
C ASP A 91 -5.49 -2.06 6.58
N ALA A 92 -6.41 -3.02 6.76
CA ALA A 92 -7.85 -2.81 6.61
C ALA A 92 -8.45 -1.79 7.60
N SER A 93 -7.73 -1.41 8.66
CA SER A 93 -8.17 -0.37 9.60
C SER A 93 -8.14 1.04 9.01
N TYR A 94 -7.43 1.27 7.91
CA TYR A 94 -7.39 2.56 7.22
C TYR A 94 -8.59 2.71 6.29
N VAL A 95 -9.65 3.35 6.77
CA VAL A 95 -10.87 3.61 5.97
C VAL A 95 -10.53 4.39 4.70
N THR A 96 -9.57 5.32 4.78
CA THR A 96 -9.10 6.06 3.61
C THR A 96 -8.43 5.19 2.56
N THR A 97 -7.82 4.05 2.92
CA THR A 97 -7.24 3.10 1.95
C THR A 97 -8.33 2.42 1.14
N TRP A 98 -9.46 2.04 1.75
CA TRP A 98 -10.61 1.51 1.02
C TRP A 98 -11.10 2.51 -0.02
N LEU A 99 -11.38 3.74 0.42
CA LEU A 99 -11.87 4.80 -0.45
C LEU A 99 -10.86 5.16 -1.55
N SER A 100 -9.57 5.26 -1.21
CA SER A 100 -8.52 5.58 -2.17
C SER A 100 -8.32 4.46 -3.18
N ALA A 101 -8.42 3.20 -2.77
CA ALA A 101 -8.36 2.07 -3.70
C ALA A 101 -9.56 2.05 -4.65
N CYS A 102 -10.78 2.35 -4.18
CA CYS A 102 -11.94 2.54 -5.05
C CYS A 102 -11.68 3.64 -6.09
N VAL A 103 -11.22 4.81 -5.65
CA VAL A 103 -10.95 5.97 -6.52
C VAL A 103 -9.85 5.66 -7.52
N ALA A 104 -8.75 5.03 -7.08
CA ALA A 104 -7.66 4.59 -7.95
C ALA A 104 -8.17 3.65 -9.05
N ARG A 105 -8.94 2.62 -8.68
CA ARG A 105 -9.51 1.66 -9.65
C ARG A 105 -10.47 2.33 -10.62
N ALA A 106 -11.33 3.23 -10.16
CA ALA A 106 -12.23 3.99 -11.02
C ALA A 106 -11.49 4.90 -12.01
N ARG A 107 -10.24 5.24 -11.71
CA ARG A 107 -9.34 6.04 -12.55
C ARG A 107 -8.33 5.20 -13.34
N SER A 108 -8.52 3.88 -13.39
CA SER A 108 -7.63 2.92 -14.04
C SER A 108 -6.18 2.95 -13.53
N GLN A 109 -5.98 3.31 -12.27
CA GLN A 109 -4.68 3.26 -11.61
C GLN A 109 -4.52 1.89 -10.95
N ALA A 110 -3.38 1.22 -11.16
CA ALA A 110 -3.14 -0.08 -10.55
C ALA A 110 -3.04 0.06 -9.03
N VAL A 111 -3.82 -0.74 -8.30
CA VAL A 111 -3.77 -0.77 -6.83
C VAL A 111 -2.97 -1.98 -6.37
N LEU A 112 -1.88 -1.73 -5.66
CA LEU A 112 -1.05 -2.76 -5.07
C LEU A 112 -1.18 -2.67 -3.56
N PHE A 113 -1.42 -3.80 -2.89
CA PHE A 113 -1.41 -3.86 -1.44
C PHE A 113 -0.17 -4.58 -0.96
N TRP A 114 0.67 -3.86 -0.20
CA TRP A 114 1.84 -4.41 0.44
C TRP A 114 1.52 -4.84 1.87
N THR A 115 1.54 -6.15 2.13
CA THR A 115 1.11 -6.67 3.43
C THR A 115 1.79 -7.98 3.82
N ILE A 116 1.85 -8.22 5.13
CA ILE A 116 2.13 -9.52 5.73
C ILE A 116 1.08 -10.58 5.35
N GLY A 117 -0.10 -10.16 4.89
CA GLY A 117 -1.20 -11.04 4.51
C GLY A 117 -1.89 -11.64 5.72
N TRP A 118 -1.78 -12.96 5.86
CA TRP A 118 -2.42 -13.73 6.92
C TRP A 118 -1.40 -14.57 7.67
N HIS A 119 -1.36 -14.41 8.99
CA HIS A 119 -0.55 -15.27 9.86
C HIS A 119 -1.29 -16.52 10.31
N ARG A 120 -2.62 -16.46 10.36
CA ARG A 120 -3.48 -17.57 10.76
C ARG A 120 -4.83 -17.46 10.05
N PRO A 121 -5.52 -18.59 9.83
CA PRO A 121 -6.88 -18.56 9.31
C PRO A 121 -7.79 -17.69 10.18
N GLU A 122 -8.53 -16.80 9.53
CA GLU A 122 -9.54 -15.95 10.18
C GLU A 122 -10.93 -16.57 10.03
N ARG A 123 -11.84 -16.25 10.95
CA ARG A 123 -13.21 -16.77 10.95
C ARG A 123 -14.24 -15.63 10.97
N GLY A 124 -15.45 -15.94 10.53
CA GLY A 124 -16.61 -15.05 10.58
C GLY A 124 -16.39 -13.72 9.84
N LEU A 125 -16.93 -12.65 10.42
CA LEU A 125 -16.91 -11.30 9.83
C LEU A 125 -15.50 -10.79 9.54
N LYS A 126 -14.51 -11.13 10.38
CA LYS A 126 -13.11 -10.70 10.19
C LYS A 126 -12.53 -11.22 8.87
N ARG A 127 -12.78 -12.51 8.57
CA ARG A 127 -12.39 -13.14 7.30
C ARG A 127 -13.07 -12.43 6.13
N ALA A 128 -14.39 -12.25 6.21
CA ALA A 128 -15.16 -11.61 5.14
C ALA A 128 -14.63 -10.20 4.83
N LEU A 129 -14.46 -9.36 5.87
CA LEU A 129 -13.94 -8.00 5.72
C LEU A 129 -12.54 -8.00 5.10
N ARG A 130 -11.63 -8.88 5.53
CA ARG A 130 -10.27 -8.93 5.00
C ARG A 130 -10.21 -9.40 3.55
N LEU A 131 -11.05 -10.37 3.18
CA LEU A 131 -11.15 -10.82 1.79
C LEU A 131 -11.70 -9.71 0.89
N ILE A 132 -12.77 -9.02 1.33
CA ILE A 132 -13.32 -7.90 0.57
C ILE A 132 -12.26 -6.80 0.43
N PHE A 133 -11.53 -6.48 1.51
CA PHE A 133 -10.45 -5.50 1.47
C PHE A 133 -9.41 -5.84 0.41
N TYR A 134 -8.84 -7.04 0.46
CA TYR A 134 -7.78 -7.42 -0.48
C TYR A 134 -8.26 -7.59 -1.93
N ARG A 135 -9.57 -7.67 -2.19
CA ARG A 135 -10.13 -7.63 -3.55
C ARG A 135 -10.13 -6.23 -4.17
N PHE A 136 -9.87 -5.18 -3.39
CA PHE A 136 -9.60 -3.85 -3.92
C PHE A 136 -8.22 -3.74 -4.57
N ALA A 137 -7.29 -4.64 -4.24
CA ALA A 137 -6.00 -4.67 -4.90
C ALA A 137 -6.09 -5.40 -6.26
N ASN A 138 -5.40 -4.85 -7.26
CA ASN A 138 -5.06 -5.57 -8.48
C ASN A 138 -3.98 -6.62 -8.20
N VAL A 139 -3.04 -6.30 -7.32
CA VAL A 139 -1.89 -7.15 -6.96
C VAL A 139 -1.69 -7.09 -5.44
N LEU A 140 -1.52 -8.26 -4.82
CA LEU A 140 -1.24 -8.39 -3.39
C LEU A 140 0.23 -8.79 -3.21
N LEU A 141 1.06 -7.87 -2.72
CA LEU A 141 2.48 -8.10 -2.43
C LEU A 141 2.60 -8.69 -1.02
N LEU A 142 2.85 -10.00 -0.96
CA LEU A 142 2.98 -10.77 0.28
C LEU A 142 4.45 -11.03 0.61
N TYR A 143 4.79 -11.06 1.89
CA TYR A 143 6.16 -11.37 2.34
C TYR A 143 6.53 -12.85 2.31
N GLY A 144 5.57 -13.76 2.17
CA GLY A 144 5.89 -15.19 2.20
C GLY A 144 4.76 -16.10 1.78
N GLU A 145 5.15 -17.31 1.39
CA GLU A 145 4.27 -18.33 0.82
C GLU A 145 3.21 -18.84 1.82
N MET A 146 3.54 -18.83 3.11
CA MET A 146 2.57 -19.21 4.16
C MET A 146 1.32 -18.31 4.13
N ALA A 147 1.51 -16.99 4.01
CA ALA A 147 0.39 -16.05 3.95
C ALA A 147 -0.46 -16.29 2.70
N ARG A 148 0.18 -16.62 1.58
CA ARG A 148 -0.48 -16.96 0.32
C ARG A 148 -1.36 -18.21 0.47
N SER A 149 -0.79 -19.30 0.98
CA SER A 149 -1.49 -20.56 1.21
C SER A 149 -2.69 -20.40 2.14
N ILE A 150 -2.53 -19.64 3.23
CA ILE A 150 -3.64 -19.33 4.14
C ILE A 150 -4.73 -18.53 3.41
N GLY A 151 -4.36 -17.52 2.61
CA GLY A 151 -5.27 -16.71 1.82
C GLY A 151 -6.11 -17.51 0.83
N ILE A 152 -5.47 -18.39 0.05
CA ILE A 152 -6.14 -19.28 -0.91
C ILE A 152 -7.11 -20.22 -0.18
N ASN A 153 -6.68 -20.82 0.94
CA ASN A 153 -7.54 -21.68 1.76
C ASN A 153 -8.74 -20.92 2.35
N MET A 154 -8.64 -19.60 2.52
CA MET A 154 -9.76 -18.75 2.93
C MET A 154 -10.60 -18.24 1.76
N GLY A 155 -10.32 -18.62 0.53
CA GLY A 155 -11.10 -18.24 -0.65
C GLY A 155 -10.68 -16.91 -1.27
N TYR A 156 -9.45 -16.43 -1.01
CA TYR A 156 -8.86 -15.40 -1.85
C TYR A 156 -8.47 -16.03 -3.20
N PRO A 157 -8.82 -15.41 -4.34
CA PRO A 157 -8.55 -16.03 -5.63
C PRO A 157 -7.05 -16.25 -5.82
N PRO A 158 -6.64 -17.41 -6.37
CA PRO A 158 -5.27 -17.58 -6.82
C PRO A 158 -5.01 -16.59 -7.97
N PRO A 159 -3.76 -16.17 -8.18
CA PRO A 159 -3.37 -15.37 -9.33
C PRO A 159 -3.83 -16.02 -10.63
N THR A 160 -4.56 -15.28 -11.47
CA THR A 160 -5.25 -15.83 -12.64
C THR A 160 -4.37 -16.06 -13.87
N ASP A 161 -3.12 -15.61 -13.87
CA ASP A 161 -2.18 -15.90 -14.94
C ASP A 161 -0.93 -16.48 -14.31
N GLY A 162 -0.32 -17.51 -14.92
CA GLY A 162 0.99 -18.06 -14.55
C GLY A 162 2.17 -17.08 -14.66
N ARG A 163 1.94 -15.78 -14.48
CA ARG A 163 2.97 -14.79 -14.20
C ARG A 163 3.48 -15.04 -12.80
N HIS A 164 4.67 -15.64 -12.79
CA HIS A 164 5.54 -15.87 -11.66
C HIS A 164 5.49 -14.72 -10.65
N TRP A 165 5.32 -15.09 -9.38
CA TRP A 165 5.55 -14.22 -8.23
C TRP A 165 6.96 -14.53 -7.75
N GLU A 166 7.95 -13.86 -8.34
CA GLU A 166 9.31 -13.79 -7.78
C GLU A 166 9.44 -12.57 -6.86
#